data_AF-A0A9D7M8Q0-F1
#
_entry.id   AF-A0A9D7M8Q0-F1
#
_cell.length_a   1.000
_cell.length_b   1.000
_cell.length_c   1.000
_cell.angle_alpha   90.00
_cell.angle_beta   90.00
_cell.angle_gamma   90.00
#
_symmetry.space_group_name_H-M   'P 1'
#
loop_
_entity.id
_entity.type
_entity.pdbx_description
1 polymer ?
#
loop_
_entity_poly.entity_id
_entity_poly.type
_entity_poly.pdbx_seq_one_letter_code
_entity_poly.pdbx_strand_id
1 'polypeptide(L)'
;MNEFPVQESHPNLYVYYSPQWQTAFINANQLKGTSGKLQVFDAMGKLVFEESTKINPPYYTKNLNCTLLAKGMYVITLEAGEQRLVKKFAVE
;
A
#
# COMPACT_ATOMS: atom_id res chain seq x y z
N MET A 1 34.23 12.43 -17.33
CA MET A 1 33.39 12.15 -16.15
C MET A 1 32.44 11.05 -16.57
N ASN A 2 32.49 9.87 -15.94
CA ASN A 2 31.51 8.83 -16.23
C ASN A 2 30.23 9.19 -15.47
N GLU A 3 29.16 9.43 -16.20
CA GLU A 3 27.83 9.54 -15.62
C GLU A 3 27.42 8.15 -15.15
N PHE A 4 27.28 7.97 -13.83
CA PHE A 4 26.63 6.78 -13.29
C PHE A 4 25.15 6.84 -13.72
N PRO A 5 24.58 5.77 -14.27
CA PRO A 5 23.17 5.78 -14.64
C PRO A 5 22.34 6.09 -13.40
N VAL A 6 21.56 7.16 -13.46
CA VAL A 6 20.53 7.44 -12.46
C VAL A 6 19.54 6.29 -12.56
N GLN A 7 19.55 5.41 -11.56
CA GLN A 7 18.57 4.34 -11.48
C GLN A 7 17.19 5.00 -11.35
N GLU A 8 16.37 4.93 -12.40
CA GLU A 8 15.02 5.47 -12.36
C GLU A 8 14.25 4.80 -11.23
N SER A 9 13.82 5.63 -10.30
CA SER A 9 13.19 5.17 -9.09
C SER A 9 11.67 5.16 -9.34
N HIS A 10 11.10 3.98 -9.54
CA HIS A 10 9.66 3.81 -9.76
C HIS A 10 8.86 3.67 -8.45
N PRO A 11 7.68 4.30 -8.36
CA PRO A 11 6.85 4.23 -7.16
C PRO A 11 6.55 2.77 -6.78
N ASN A 12 6.70 2.46 -5.50
CA ASN A 12 6.55 1.10 -4.99
C ASN A 12 5.71 1.06 -3.72
N LEU A 13 5.03 -0.06 -3.49
CA LEU A 13 4.17 -0.32 -2.34
C LEU A 13 4.66 -1.57 -1.61
N TYR A 14 4.94 -1.40 -0.33
CA TYR A 14 5.37 -2.43 0.61
C TYR A 14 4.28 -2.64 1.64
N VAL A 15 4.03 -3.91 1.96
CA VAL A 15 3.05 -4.31 2.96
C VAL A 15 3.66 -5.43 3.78
N TYR A 16 3.67 -5.26 5.10
CA TYR A 16 4.04 -6.30 6.05
C TYR A 16 2.90 -6.50 7.03
N TYR A 17 2.44 -7.73 7.20
CA TYR A 17 1.45 -8.07 8.22
C TYR A 17 2.15 -8.60 9.46
N SER A 18 1.81 -8.06 10.63
CA SER A 18 2.20 -8.59 11.93
C SER A 18 1.05 -9.37 12.55
N PRO A 19 1.14 -10.71 12.67
CA PRO A 19 0.13 -11.51 13.34
C PRO A 19 -0.02 -11.14 14.83
N GLN A 20 1.09 -10.79 15.49
CA GLN A 20 1.07 -10.43 16.92
C GLN A 20 0.26 -9.15 17.16
N TRP A 21 0.31 -8.19 16.24
CA TRP A 21 -0.39 -6.90 16.38
C TRP A 21 -1.70 -6.85 15.58
N GLN A 22 -2.01 -7.89 14.81
CA GLN A 22 -3.12 -7.93 13.87
C GLN A 22 -3.16 -6.66 13.00
N THR A 23 -1.99 -6.23 12.52
CA THR A 23 -1.80 -4.94 11.85
C THR A 23 -1.01 -5.14 10.56
N ALA A 24 -1.52 -4.57 9.46
CA ALA A 24 -0.76 -4.43 8.22
C ALA A 24 -0.07 -3.05 8.18
N PHE A 25 1.25 -3.06 8.10
CA PHE A 25 2.10 -1.88 7.90
C PHE A 25 2.26 -1.64 6.42
N ILE A 26 1.68 -0.55 5.95
CA ILE A 26 1.61 -0.18 4.54
C ILE A 26 2.55 1.01 4.33
N ASN A 27 3.51 0.87 3.44
CA ASN A 27 4.47 1.92 3.13
C ASN A 27 4.62 2.06 1.61
N ALA A 28 4.64 3.29 1.11
CA ALA A 28 4.95 3.55 -0.28
C ALA A 28 5.95 4.70 -0.42
N ASN A 29 6.73 4.68 -1.49
CA ASN A 29 7.74 5.67 -1.80
C ASN A 29 7.64 6.14 -3.26
N GLN A 30 8.33 7.25 -3.57
CA GLN A 30 8.39 7.87 -4.90
C GLN A 30 7.02 8.26 -5.47
N LEU A 31 6.07 8.55 -4.58
CA LEU A 31 4.75 9.08 -4.93
C LEU A 31 4.84 10.55 -5.33
N LYS A 32 4.08 10.95 -6.34
CA LYS A 32 4.09 12.33 -6.87
C LYS A 32 2.84 13.15 -6.47
N GLY A 33 1.77 12.50 -6.01
CA GLY A 33 0.51 13.15 -5.58
C GLY A 33 0.42 13.39 -4.07
N THR A 34 -0.35 14.41 -3.65
CA THR A 34 -0.57 14.75 -2.23
C THR A 34 -1.84 14.16 -1.63
N SER A 35 -2.65 13.50 -2.45
CA SER A 35 -3.87 12.81 -2.04
C SER A 35 -3.98 11.48 -2.77
N GLY A 36 -4.73 10.56 -2.17
CA GLY A 36 -4.90 9.24 -2.71
C GLY A 36 -6.09 8.50 -2.11
N LYS A 37 -6.21 7.23 -2.48
CA LYS A 37 -7.23 6.32 -2.00
C LYS A 37 -6.60 4.96 -1.74
N LEU A 38 -6.76 4.47 -0.52
CA LEU A 38 -6.33 3.14 -0.10
C LEU A 38 -7.55 2.21 -0.12
N GLN A 39 -7.45 1.08 -0.82
CA GLN A 39 -8.51 0.07 -0.85
C GLN A 39 -7.93 -1.31 -0.56
N VAL A 40 -8.70 -2.15 0.14
CA VAL A 40 -8.35 -3.55 0.38
C VAL A 40 -9.50 -4.43 -0.09
N PHE A 41 -9.15 -5.48 -0.84
CA PHE A 41 -10.07 -6.46 -1.38
C PHE A 41 -9.72 -7.84 -0.83
N ASP A 42 -10.72 -8.67 -0.55
CA ASP A 42 -10.51 -10.08 -0.22
C ASP A 42 -10.19 -10.92 -1.47
N ALA A 43 -9.97 -12.22 -1.28
CA ALA A 43 -9.63 -13.15 -2.36
C ALA A 43 -10.71 -13.32 -3.44
N MET A 44 -11.95 -12.95 -3.16
CA MET A 44 -13.06 -12.95 -4.12
C MET A 44 -13.19 -11.60 -4.85
N GLY A 45 -12.33 -10.62 -4.54
CA GLY A 45 -12.38 -9.27 -5.10
C GLY A 45 -13.42 -8.38 -4.44
N LYS A 46 -14.00 -8.77 -3.29
CA LYS A 46 -14.92 -7.92 -2.55
C LYS A 46 -14.13 -6.84 -1.81
N LEU A 47 -14.56 -5.59 -1.92
CA LEU A 47 -14.02 -4.46 -1.17
C LEU A 47 -14.34 -4.64 0.33
N VAL A 48 -13.30 -4.70 1.17
CA VAL A 48 -13.42 -4.87 2.63
C VAL A 48 -12.95 -3.65 3.42
N PHE A 49 -12.20 -2.74 2.78
CA PHE A 49 -11.77 -1.47 3.36
C PHE A 49 -11.55 -0.44 2.27
N GLU A 50 -11.92 0.81 2.53
CA GLU A 50 -11.61 1.96 1.70
C GLU A 50 -11.39 3.22 2.56
N GLU A 51 -10.39 4.02 2.22
CA GLU A 51 -10.13 5.31 2.85
C GLU A 51 -9.51 6.29 1.84
N SER A 52 -10.08 7.49 1.73
CA SER A 52 -9.40 8.63 1.11
C SER A 52 -8.29 9.12 2.03
N THR A 53 -7.09 9.34 1.49
CA THR A 53 -5.90 9.58 2.31
C THR A 53 -5.05 10.74 1.80
N LYS A 54 -4.31 11.36 2.72
CA LYS A 54 -3.28 12.36 2.38
C LYS A 54 -1.94 11.66 2.20
N ILE A 55 -1.22 12.05 1.17
CA ILE A 55 0.14 11.59 0.91
C ILE A 55 1.08 12.74 1.25
N ASN A 56 2.22 12.43 1.87
CA ASN A 56 3.29 13.39 2.11
C ASN A 56 4.46 13.04 1.18
N PRO A 57 4.46 13.49 -0.09
CA PRO A 57 5.46 13.09 -1.06
C PRO A 57 6.90 13.23 -0.54
N PRO A 58 7.78 12.26 -0.83
CA PRO A 58 7.54 11.12 -1.72
C PRO A 58 6.94 9.89 -1.01
N TYR A 59 6.44 10.01 0.22
CA TYR A 59 6.11 8.87 1.08
C TYR A 59 4.64 8.79 1.50
N TYR A 60 4.21 7.55 1.77
CA TYR A 60 2.95 7.23 2.42
C TYR A 60 3.18 6.13 3.45
N THR A 61 2.57 6.25 4.63
CA THR A 61 2.58 5.20 5.65
C THR A 61 1.22 5.09 6.31
N LYS A 62 0.78 3.85 6.60
CA LYS A 62 -0.47 3.55 7.29
C LYS A 62 -0.34 2.25 8.06
N ASN A 63 -0.82 2.25 9.30
CA ASN A 63 -1.06 1.05 10.09
C ASN A 63 -2.54 0.71 9.96
N LEU A 64 -2.86 -0.35 9.23
CA LEU A 64 -4.22 -0.83 9.06
C LEU A 64 -4.50 -1.90 10.11
N ASN A 65 -5.52 -1.67 10.94
CA ASN A 65 -6.02 -2.68 11.86
C ASN A 65 -6.73 -3.79 11.07
N CYS A 66 -6.28 -5.03 11.25
CA CYS A 66 -6.78 -6.21 10.56
C CYS A 66 -7.54 -7.17 11.49
N THR A 67 -7.88 -6.78 12.72
CA THR A 67 -8.57 -7.65 13.70
C THR A 67 -9.91 -8.20 13.19
N LEU A 68 -10.61 -7.47 12.32
CA LEU A 68 -11.88 -7.89 11.74
C LEU A 68 -11.73 -8.62 10.39
N LEU A 69 -10.51 -8.77 9.89
CA LEU A 69 -10.26 -9.50 8.64
C LEU A 69 -10.18 -11.00 8.93
N ALA A 70 -10.86 -11.79 8.10
CA ALA A 70 -10.69 -13.24 8.13
C ALA A 70 -9.27 -13.63 7.69
N LYS A 71 -8.78 -14.78 8.15
CA LYS A 71 -7.53 -15.36 7.64
C LYS A 71 -7.63 -15.60 6.14
N GLY A 72 -6.61 -15.23 5.39
CA GLY A 72 -6.60 -15.38 3.93
C GLY A 72 -5.77 -14.34 3.20
N MET A 73 -5.87 -14.37 1.88
CA MET A 73 -5.17 -13.45 0.99
C MET A 73 -5.99 -12.20 0.73
N TYR A 74 -5.31 -11.05 0.71
CA TYR A 74 -5.88 -9.75 0.40
C TYR A 74 -5.06 -9.04 -0.67
N VAL A 75 -5.74 -8.19 -1.44
CA VAL A 75 -5.12 -7.25 -2.39
C VAL A 75 -5.31 -5.86 -1.83
N ILE A 76 -4.23 -5.11 -1.70
CA ILE A 76 -4.28 -3.68 -1.37
C ILE A 76 -3.90 -2.85 -2.58
N THR A 77 -4.60 -1.75 -2.78
CA THR A 77 -4.28 -0.75 -3.80
C THR A 77 -4.15 0.63 -3.19
N LEU A 78 -3.12 1.37 -3.62
CA LEU A 78 -2.96 2.79 -3.34
C LEU A 78 -3.01 3.56 -4.67
N GLU A 79 -4.04 4.37 -4.84
CA GLU A 79 -4.15 5.33 -5.94
C GLU A 79 -3.59 6.68 -5.47
N ALA A 80 -2.74 7.32 -6.28
CA ALA A 80 -2.09 8.61 -6.02
C ALA A 80 -1.95 9.39 -7.33
N GLY A 81 -2.93 10.26 -7.64
CA GLY A 81 -3.03 10.87 -8.97
C GLY A 81 -3.23 9.80 -10.06
N GLU A 82 -2.36 9.78 -11.07
CA GLU A 82 -2.36 8.77 -12.13
C GLU A 82 -1.64 7.45 -11.73
N GLN A 83 -0.99 7.42 -10.57
CA GLN A 83 -0.24 6.27 -10.09
C GLN A 83 -1.19 5.31 -9.37
N ARG A 84 -1.20 4.03 -9.76
CA ARG A 84 -1.87 2.97 -9.01
C ARG A 84 -0.88 1.89 -8.64
N LEU A 85 -0.69 1.69 -7.35
CA LEU A 85 0.18 0.65 -6.80
C LEU A 85 -0.67 -0.48 -6.23
N VAL A 86 -0.18 -1.71 -6.38
CA VAL A 86 -0.91 -2.92 -5.98
C VAL A 86 0.04 -3.85 -5.24
N LYS A 87 -0.41 -4.42 -4.12
CA LYS A 87 0.32 -5.45 -3.38
C LYS A 87 -0.63 -6.50 -2.84
N LYS A 88 -0.13 -7.73 -2.68
CA LYS A 88 -0.84 -8.80 -1.98
C LYS A 88 -0.23 -8.99 -0.59
N PHE A 89 -1.05 -9.33 0.39
CA PHE A 89 -0.60 -9.74 1.71
C PHE A 89 -1.50 -10.86 2.26
N ALA A 90 -0.95 -11.67 3.15
CA ALA A 90 -1.67 -12.73 3.84
C ALA A 90 -1.98 -12.28 5.28
N VAL A 91 -3.20 -12.55 5.73
CA VAL A 91 -3.58 -12.50 7.14
C VAL A 91 -3.59 -13.95 7.64
N GLU A 92 -2.73 -14.23 8.62
CA GLU A 92 -2.50 -15.57 9.20
C GLU A 92 -3.08 -15.72 10.60
#